data_AF-A0A2M8Y8Z1-F1
#
_entry.id   AF-A0A2M8Y8Z1-F1
#
_cell.length_a   1.000
_cell.length_b   1.000
_cell.length_c   1.000
_cell.angle_alpha   90.00
_cell.angle_beta   90.00
_cell.angle_gamma   90.00
#
_symmetry.space_group_name_H-M   'P 1'
#
loop_
_entity.id
_entity.type
_entity.pdbx_description
1 polymer ?
#
loop_
_entity_poly.entity_id
_entity_poly.type
_entity_poly.pdbx_seq_one_letter_code
_entity_poly.pdbx_strand_id
1 'polypeptide(L)'
;MPKITVLPHPELAPDGAVIDAPENMSICDALLRNEIDIEHACGQVGACSTCHVVVVRGFDSLNELGDNEEDMLDQAWGLQPHSRLSCQARLAQEDLTVELPRYTLNHAKE
;
A
#
# COMPACT_ATOMS: atom_id res chain seq x y z
N MET A 1 -7.10 9.56 14.63
CA MET A 1 -6.24 9.32 13.46
C MET A 1 -5.68 7.93 13.66
N PRO A 2 -6.06 6.95 12.82
CA PRO A 2 -5.43 5.64 12.83
C PRO A 2 -3.93 5.77 12.58
N LYS A 3 -3.18 4.77 13.07
CA LYS A 3 -1.76 4.63 12.83
C LYS A 3 -1.48 3.57 11.80
N ILE A 4 -0.55 3.83 10.90
CA ILE A 4 0.02 2.83 10.00
C ILE A 4 1.40 2.48 10.52
N THR A 5 1.58 1.23 10.95
CA THR A 5 2.91 0.67 11.23
C THR A 5 3.47 0.06 9.96
N VAL A 6 4.52 0.64 9.42
CA VAL A 6 5.24 0.12 8.25
C VAL A 6 6.37 -0.77 8.77
N LEU A 7 6.35 -2.05 8.39
CA LEU A 7 7.42 -2.97 8.75
C LEU A 7 8.74 -2.59 8.06
N PRO A 8 9.90 -2.94 8.64
CA PRO A 8 11.20 -2.66 8.04
C PRO A 8 11.31 -3.14 6.59
N HIS A 9 11.69 -2.22 5.70
CA HIS A 9 11.93 -2.47 4.28
C HIS A 9 13.32 -1.94 3.90
N PRO A 10 14.20 -2.76 3.28
CA PRO A 10 15.61 -2.42 3.09
C PRO A 10 15.88 -1.12 2.31
N GLU A 11 14.97 -0.71 1.43
CA GLU A 11 15.17 0.45 0.55
C GLU A 11 14.26 1.64 0.89
N LEU A 12 13.05 1.37 1.37
CA LEU A 12 11.98 2.38 1.48
C LEU A 12 11.75 2.81 2.94
N ALA A 13 12.01 1.91 3.89
CA ALA A 13 11.84 2.17 5.31
C ALA A 13 12.78 1.25 6.12
N PRO A 14 14.11 1.46 6.11
CA PRO A 14 15.08 0.50 6.67
C PRO A 14 14.80 0.10 8.13
N ASP A 15 14.35 1.07 8.94
CA ASP A 15 14.01 0.88 10.35
C ASP A 15 12.50 0.66 10.59
N GLY A 16 11.71 0.59 9.52
CA GLY A 16 10.25 0.70 9.56
C GLY A 16 9.79 2.13 9.86
N ALA A 17 8.49 2.32 10.07
CA ALA A 17 7.92 3.61 10.45
C ALA A 17 6.59 3.46 11.18
N VAL A 18 6.20 4.49 11.92
CA VAL A 18 4.83 4.63 12.45
C VAL A 18 4.30 5.98 12.01
N ILE A 19 3.20 5.96 11.27
CA ILE A 19 2.63 7.13 10.61
C ILE A 19 1.23 7.37 11.15
N ASP A 20 0.94 8.61 11.56
CA ASP A 20 -0.42 9.06 11.83
C ASP A 20 -1.06 9.58 10.53
N ALA A 21 -2.26 9.08 10.20
CA ALA A 21 -2.99 9.51 9.02
C ALA A 21 -4.51 9.64 9.31
N PRO A 22 -5.23 10.56 8.65
CA PRO A 22 -6.67 10.70 8.82
C PRO A 22 -7.44 9.61 8.07
N GLU A 23 -8.67 9.36 8.52
CA GLU A 23 -9.63 8.49 7.82
C GLU A 23 -9.83 8.93 6.36
N ASN A 24 -10.18 7.97 5.49
CA ASN A 24 -10.35 8.11 4.05
C ASN A 24 -9.11 8.47 3.22
N MET A 25 -7.96 8.74 3.86
CA MET A 25 -6.68 8.85 3.17
C MET A 25 -6.26 7.49 2.62
N SER A 26 -5.63 7.47 1.44
CA SER A 26 -5.04 6.24 0.91
C SER A 26 -3.77 5.88 1.69
N ILE A 27 -3.45 4.58 1.78
CA ILE A 27 -2.17 4.13 2.36
C ILE A 27 -1.01 4.76 1.57
N CYS A 28 -1.11 4.84 0.24
CA CYS A 28 -0.09 5.43 -0.62
C CYS A 28 0.21 6.89 -0.26
N ASP A 29 -0.82 7.72 -0.12
CA ASP A 29 -0.63 9.13 0.26
C ASP A 29 -0.05 9.28 1.66
N ALA A 30 -0.45 8.42 2.60
CA ALA A 30 0.10 8.42 3.95
C ALA A 30 1.60 8.09 3.94
N LEU A 31 2.03 7.10 3.16
CA LEU A 31 3.44 6.73 2.99
C LEU A 31 4.25 7.87 2.35
N LEU A 32 3.78 8.41 1.22
CA LEU A 32 4.48 9.47 0.48
C LEU A 32 4.64 10.76 1.31
N ARG A 33 3.62 11.13 2.09
CA ARG A 33 3.69 12.30 3.00
C ARG A 33 4.72 12.15 4.11
N ASN A 34 5.15 10.92 4.39
CA ASN A 34 6.13 10.59 5.42
C ASN A 34 7.45 10.09 4.81
N GLU A 35 7.74 10.50 3.57
CA GLU A 35 9.02 10.25 2.87
C GLU A 35 9.30 8.76 2.59
N ILE A 36 8.28 7.90 2.66
CA ILE A 36 8.36 6.52 2.20
C ILE A 36 7.94 6.51 0.73
N ASP A 37 8.93 6.57 -0.15
CA ASP A 37 8.75 6.73 -1.60
C ASP A 37 8.30 5.44 -2.29
N ILE A 38 7.10 4.97 -1.94
CA ILE A 38 6.47 3.82 -2.58
C ILE A 38 6.16 4.15 -4.04
N GLU A 39 6.46 3.23 -4.96
CA GLU A 39 6.17 3.45 -6.37
C GLU A 39 4.67 3.57 -6.64
N HIS A 40 4.31 4.45 -7.59
CA HIS A 40 2.93 4.73 -7.95
C HIS A 40 2.84 5.12 -9.44
N ALA A 41 3.36 4.25 -10.31
CA ALA A 41 3.62 4.54 -11.72
C ALA A 41 2.39 5.04 -12.52
N CYS A 42 1.19 4.56 -12.20
CA CYS A 42 -0.04 5.03 -12.85
C CYS A 42 -0.59 6.37 -12.31
N GLY A 43 0.06 6.99 -11.33
CA GLY A 43 -0.46 8.19 -10.67
C GLY A 43 -1.66 7.92 -9.76
N GLN A 44 -1.66 6.77 -9.06
CA GLN A 44 -2.67 6.40 -8.06
C GLN A 44 -4.10 6.13 -8.60
N VAL A 45 -4.25 5.75 -9.88
CA VAL A 45 -5.57 5.49 -10.50
C VAL A 45 -5.96 4.01 -10.57
N GLY A 46 -5.21 3.11 -9.92
CA GLY A 46 -5.52 1.68 -9.92
C GLY A 46 -5.28 0.99 -11.27
N ALA A 47 -4.29 1.45 -12.05
CA ALA A 47 -3.96 0.90 -13.37
C ALA A 47 -2.54 0.30 -13.44
N CYS A 48 -1.95 -0.02 -12.29
CA CYS A 48 -0.68 -0.76 -12.17
C CYS A 48 -0.60 -1.41 -10.78
N SER A 49 0.36 -2.32 -10.57
CA SER A 49 0.61 -2.97 -9.28
C SER A 49 1.84 -2.45 -8.53
N THR A 50 2.44 -1.34 -8.98
CA THR A 50 3.70 -0.80 -8.39
C THR A 50 3.57 -0.32 -6.94
N CYS A 51 2.35 0.05 -6.52
CA CYS A 51 2.04 0.49 -5.16
C CYS A 51 1.56 -0.64 -4.23
N HIS A 52 1.79 -1.89 -4.63
CA HIS A 52 1.37 -3.08 -3.89
C HIS A 52 1.91 -3.06 -2.46
N VAL A 53 1.03 -3.37 -1.52
CA VAL A 53 1.36 -3.57 -0.09
C VAL A 53 0.63 -4.81 0.41
N VAL A 54 1.16 -5.41 1.47
CA VAL A 54 0.47 -6.49 2.20
C VAL A 54 0.04 -5.96 3.55
N VAL A 55 -1.26 -6.07 3.85
CA VAL A 55 -1.82 -5.60 5.12
C VAL A 55 -1.78 -6.75 6.12
N VAL A 56 -0.81 -6.72 7.01
CA VAL A 56 -0.56 -7.75 8.02
C VAL A 56 -1.57 -7.66 9.17
N ARG A 57 -2.04 -6.45 9.50
CA ARG A 57 -3.07 -6.20 10.51
C ARG A 57 -4.02 -5.09 10.08
N GLY A 58 -5.29 -5.23 10.44
CA GLY A 58 -6.35 -4.25 10.16
C GLY A 58 -6.90 -4.31 8.73
N PHE A 59 -6.65 -5.39 7.98
CA PHE A 59 -7.14 -5.55 6.60
C PHE A 59 -8.67 -5.38 6.49
N ASP A 60 -9.42 -6.01 7.39
CA ASP A 60 -10.89 -5.99 7.39
C ASP A 60 -11.48 -4.60 7.69
N SER A 61 -10.67 -3.65 8.17
CA SER A 61 -11.11 -2.28 8.42
C SER A 61 -11.11 -1.40 7.16
N LEU A 62 -10.40 -1.82 6.12
CA LEU A 62 -10.28 -1.05 4.88
C LEU A 62 -11.58 -1.10 4.08
N ASN A 63 -11.72 -0.17 3.12
CA ASN A 63 -12.77 -0.29 2.12
C ASN A 63 -12.65 -1.58 1.31
N GLU A 64 -13.78 -2.05 0.78
CA GLU A 64 -13.83 -3.18 -0.14
C GLU A 64 -12.91 -2.96 -1.35
N LEU A 65 -12.42 -4.06 -1.90
CA LEU A 65 -11.71 -4.09 -3.17
C LEU A 65 -12.65 -3.63 -4.28
N GLY A 66 -12.13 -2.82 -5.20
CA GLY A 66 -12.83 -2.49 -6.44
C GLY A 66 -12.32 -3.35 -7.60
N ASP A 67 -13.13 -3.51 -8.64
CA ASP A 67 -12.82 -4.36 -9.80
C ASP A 67 -11.41 -4.12 -10.39
N ASN A 68 -11.05 -2.85 -10.63
CA ASN A 68 -9.73 -2.50 -11.15
C ASN A 68 -8.58 -2.90 -10.20
N GLU A 69 -8.82 -2.86 -8.89
CA GLU A 69 -7.83 -3.23 -7.90
C GLU A 69 -7.57 -4.75 -7.96
N GLU A 70 -8.63 -5.56 -8.05
CA GLU A 70 -8.55 -7.01 -8.18
C GLU A 70 -7.78 -7.41 -9.45
N ASP A 71 -8.15 -6.84 -10.60
CA ASP A 71 -7.50 -7.11 -11.89
C ASP A 71 -5.99 -6.82 -11.86
N MET A 72 -5.58 -5.74 -11.18
CA MET A 72 -4.18 -5.36 -11.09
C MET A 72 -3.41 -6.17 -10.05
N LEU A 73 -4.07 -6.62 -8.97
CA LEU A 73 -3.46 -7.50 -7.97
C LEU A 73 -3.10 -8.87 -8.56
N ASP A 74 -3.88 -9.39 -9.50
CA ASP A 74 -3.54 -10.62 -10.23
C ASP A 74 -2.21 -10.52 -11.02
N GLN A 75 -1.78 -9.30 -11.35
CA GLN A 75 -0.51 -9.02 -12.02
C GLN A 75 0.61 -8.64 -11.04
N ALA A 76 0.34 -8.60 -9.73
CA ALA A 76 1.31 -8.19 -8.72
C ALA A 76 2.34 -9.30 -8.45
N TRP A 77 3.59 -8.91 -8.25
CA TRP A 77 4.60 -9.83 -7.78
C TRP A 77 4.37 -10.19 -6.31
N GLY A 78 4.44 -11.49 -5.97
CA GLY A 78 4.31 -11.92 -4.58
C GLY A 78 2.92 -11.65 -3.98
N LEU A 79 1.86 -11.80 -4.77
CA LEU A 79 0.48 -11.67 -4.32
C LEU A 79 0.19 -12.57 -3.10
N GLN A 80 -0.46 -12.00 -2.10
CA GLN A 80 -0.88 -12.64 -0.84
C GLN A 80 -2.36 -12.35 -0.55
N PRO A 81 -3.05 -13.15 0.30
CA PRO A 81 -4.48 -12.97 0.61
C PRO A 81 -4.89 -11.57 1.09
N HIS A 82 -4.02 -10.87 1.82
CA HIS A 82 -4.28 -9.50 2.30
C HIS A 82 -3.51 -8.43 1.52
N SER A 83 -3.24 -8.70 0.25
CA SER A 83 -2.63 -7.72 -0.64
C SER A 83 -3.63 -6.63 -1.01
N ARG A 84 -3.12 -5.40 -1.11
CA ARG A 84 -3.88 -4.24 -1.58
C ARG A 84 -3.00 -3.41 -2.50
N LEU A 85 -3.64 -2.64 -3.38
CA LEU A 85 -3.00 -1.49 -3.98
C LEU A 85 -3.11 -0.34 -2.97
N SER A 86 -1.97 0.11 -2.42
CA SER A 86 -1.98 1.14 -1.37
C SER A 86 -2.68 2.44 -1.79
N CYS A 87 -2.74 2.75 -3.09
CA CYS A 87 -3.46 3.91 -3.61
C CYS A 87 -4.99 3.77 -3.58
N GLN A 88 -5.51 2.54 -3.57
CA GLN A 88 -6.95 2.25 -3.52
C GLN A 88 -7.43 1.87 -2.12
N ALA A 89 -6.52 1.38 -1.25
CA ALA A 89 -6.79 1.08 0.15
C ALA A 89 -6.89 2.37 0.98
N ARG A 90 -8.11 2.65 1.49
CA ARG A 90 -8.44 3.81 2.31
C ARG A 90 -8.53 3.45 3.77
N LEU A 91 -7.92 4.29 4.61
CA LEU A 91 -7.94 4.13 6.07
C LEU A 91 -9.34 4.32 6.64
N ALA A 92 -9.71 3.46 7.58
CA ALA A 92 -10.85 3.65 8.47
C ALA A 92 -10.37 4.05 9.87
N GLN A 93 -11.05 3.59 10.92
CA GLN A 93 -10.77 4.00 12.30
C GLN A 93 -9.74 3.12 13.02
N GLU A 94 -9.39 1.97 12.43
CA GLU A 94 -8.47 1.01 13.04
C GLU A 94 -7.02 1.21 12.59
N ASP A 95 -6.09 0.90 13.49
CA ASP A 95 -4.67 0.92 13.20
C ASP A 95 -4.28 -0.23 12.26
N LEU A 96 -3.34 0.04 11.37
CA LEU A 96 -2.84 -0.91 10.38
C LEU A 96 -1.40 -1.32 10.66
N THR A 97 -1.04 -2.51 10.20
CA THR A 97 0.35 -2.89 9.99
C THR A 97 0.51 -3.34 8.54
N VAL A 98 1.46 -2.74 7.83
CA VAL A 98 1.71 -3.00 6.41
C VAL A 98 3.15 -3.46 6.18
N GLU A 99 3.30 -4.38 5.24
CA GLU A 99 4.57 -4.81 4.69
C GLU A 99 4.69 -4.31 3.26
N LEU A 100 5.86 -3.75 2.92
CA LEU A 100 6.20 -3.37 1.56
C LEU A 100 6.89 -4.57 0.88
N PRO A 101 6.39 -5.05 -0.28
CA PRO A 101 7.06 -6.10 -1.04
C PRO A 101 8.48 -5.69 -1.43
N ARG A 102 9.41 -6.65 -1.43
CA ARG A 102 10.81 -6.40 -1.83
C ARG A 102 10.97 -5.95 -3.28
N TYR A 103 10.05 -6.35 -4.15
CA TYR A 103 10.08 -6.07 -5.58
C TYR A 103 8.67 -5.79 -6.05
N THR A 104 8.54 -4.88 -7.00
CA THR A 104 7.29 -4.63 -7.74
C THR A 104 7.57 -4.67 -9.25
N LEU A 105 6.59 -5.13 -10.02
CA LEU A 105 6.69 -5.13 -11.47
C LEU A 105 6.29 -3.74 -11.99
N ASN A 106 7.27 -3.01 -12.52
CA ASN A 106 7.02 -1.71 -13.13
C ASN A 106 7.26 -1.78 -14.65
N HIS A 107 6.18 -1.95 -15.40
CA HIS A 107 6.22 -2.01 -16.87
C HIS A 107 6.54 -0.67 -17.55
N ALA A 108 6.54 0.44 -16.81
CA ALA A 108 6.88 1.76 -17.32
C ALA A 108 8.36 2.13 -17.12
N LYS A 109 9.08 1.38 -16.28
CA LYS A 109 10.53 1.53 -16.13
C LYS A 109 11.23 0.65 -17.17
N GLU A 110 11.99 1.28 -18.06
CA GLU A 110 12.95 0.62 -18.97
C GLU A 110 14.22 0.19 -18.23
#